data_AF-A0AAD0F437-F1
#
_entry.id   AF-A0AAD0F437-F1
#
_cell.length_a   1.000
_cell.length_b   1.000
_cell.length_c   1.000
_cell.angle_alpha   90.00
_cell.angle_beta   90.00
_cell.angle_gamma   90.00
#
_symmetry.space_group_name_H-M   'P 1'
#
loop_
_entity.id
_entity.type
_entity.pdbx_description
1 polymer ?
#
loop_
_entity_poly.entity_id
_entity_poly.type
_entity_poly.pdbx_seq_one_letter_code
_entity_poly.pdbx_strand_id
1 'polypeptide(L)'
;MKIKLKTQSLDDWELNLFESYSTLPIIIGKTMIFGAYNVDFEMTDNIWHQLPEEYKKKIYKYNLKKMIKSMLITVTDITAYSFGFGYNIKLKDSITMEEISKNFDENKKINFLTPGCDFPNSSMSVYFQYLGEVYAEVELDELVAISDEENSFQYSIMPKLMEASNYRKRRENNTGKLEKIYNEQLTVKNIVNKNIDELSKEEVQKILDNFLLIDDLKYLVKVIKKSKELEVIISDKLKNEIKHWLRDIQIKIKTEEDEKIYQELKEILKEQL
;
A
#
# COMPACT_ATOMS: atom_id res chain seq x y z
N MET A 1 -23.56 20.78 -18.46
CA MET A 1 -24.53 21.30 -17.47
C MET A 1 -24.04 20.92 -16.09
N LYS A 2 -23.94 21.87 -15.15
CA LYS A 2 -23.59 21.58 -13.76
C LYS A 2 -24.84 21.16 -12.99
N ILE A 3 -24.75 20.08 -12.22
CA ILE A 3 -25.80 19.65 -11.32
C ILE A 3 -25.22 19.36 -9.94
N LYS A 4 -25.99 19.71 -8.91
CA LYS A 4 -25.69 19.36 -7.53
C LYS A 4 -26.59 18.20 -7.12
N LEU A 5 -25.99 17.06 -6.84
CA LEU A 5 -26.67 15.83 -6.48
C LEU A 5 -26.50 15.59 -4.99
N LYS A 6 -27.60 15.36 -4.28
CA LYS A 6 -27.57 14.90 -2.89
C LYS A 6 -27.33 13.40 -2.89
N THR A 7 -26.25 12.96 -2.28
CA THR A 7 -25.94 11.53 -2.14
C THR A 7 -26.42 10.99 -0.80
N GLN A 8 -26.75 9.71 -0.77
CA GLN A 8 -27.21 9.02 0.44
C GLN A 8 -26.04 8.70 1.37
N SER A 9 -24.88 8.36 0.80
CA SER A 9 -23.65 8.21 1.55
C SER A 9 -22.42 8.33 0.64
N LEU A 10 -21.25 8.38 1.27
CA LEU A 10 -19.94 8.23 0.63
C LEU A 10 -19.44 6.77 0.66
N ASP A 11 -20.27 5.85 1.16
CA ASP A 11 -19.95 4.43 1.10
C ASP A 11 -20.15 3.93 -0.34
N ASP A 12 -19.47 2.82 -0.68
CA ASP A 12 -19.25 2.20 -2.00
C ASP A 12 -20.44 2.04 -2.98
N TRP A 13 -21.64 2.49 -2.62
CA TRP A 13 -22.87 2.33 -3.41
C TRP A 13 -23.23 3.51 -4.32
N GLU A 14 -22.82 4.76 -4.05
CA GLU A 14 -23.13 5.91 -4.92
C GLU A 14 -21.87 6.61 -5.47
N LEU A 15 -20.88 6.82 -4.61
CA LEU A 15 -19.59 7.45 -4.94
C LEU A 15 -18.45 6.55 -4.51
N ASN A 16 -18.00 5.65 -5.39
CA ASN A 16 -16.86 4.79 -5.05
C ASN A 16 -15.55 5.55 -5.34
N LEU A 17 -14.92 6.00 -4.26
CA LEU A 17 -13.66 6.77 -4.29
C LEU A 17 -12.41 5.89 -4.14
N PHE A 18 -12.53 4.56 -4.05
CA PHE A 18 -11.41 3.65 -3.78
C PHE A 18 -10.31 3.68 -4.85
N GLU A 19 -10.69 3.78 -6.13
CA GLU A 19 -9.76 3.88 -7.26
C GLU A 19 -9.66 5.30 -7.84
N SER A 20 -10.22 6.28 -7.11
CA SER A 20 -10.26 7.68 -7.53
C SER A 20 -9.06 8.47 -7.03
N TYR A 21 -8.83 9.65 -7.63
CA TYR A 21 -7.93 10.67 -7.11
C TYR A 21 -8.74 11.78 -6.46
N SER A 22 -8.16 12.46 -5.47
CA SER A 22 -8.81 13.59 -4.81
C SER A 22 -7.80 14.68 -4.45
N THR A 23 -8.32 15.90 -4.37
CA THR A 23 -7.59 17.02 -3.77
C THR A 23 -7.53 16.84 -2.25
N LEU A 24 -6.57 17.51 -1.61
CA LEU A 24 -6.58 17.68 -0.17
C LEU A 24 -7.94 18.26 0.30
N PRO A 25 -8.60 17.65 1.31
CA PRO A 25 -9.83 18.20 1.84
C PRO A 25 -9.61 19.55 2.51
N ILE A 26 -10.46 20.51 2.18
CA ILE A 26 -10.48 21.83 2.79
C ILE A 26 -11.61 21.86 3.81
N ILE A 27 -11.27 22.20 5.05
CA ILE A 27 -12.23 22.37 6.14
C ILE A 27 -12.50 23.85 6.37
N ILE A 28 -13.76 24.26 6.25
CA ILE A 28 -14.22 25.62 6.55
C ILE A 28 -15.40 25.52 7.51
N GLY A 29 -15.15 25.85 8.79
CA GLY A 29 -16.14 25.65 9.85
C GLY A 29 -16.54 24.18 9.94
N LYS A 30 -17.84 23.89 9.78
CA LYS A 30 -18.38 22.52 9.77
C LYS A 30 -18.63 21.97 8.37
N THR A 31 -17.87 22.41 7.38
CA THR A 31 -18.00 21.94 6.00
C THR A 31 -16.66 21.41 5.51
N MET A 32 -16.66 20.21 4.93
CA MET A 32 -15.54 19.62 4.22
C MET A 32 -15.79 19.69 2.72
N ILE A 33 -14.81 20.14 1.95
CA ILE A 33 -14.89 20.26 0.50
C ILE A 33 -13.64 19.66 -0.14
N PHE A 34 -13.80 18.83 -1.17
CA PHE A 34 -12.69 18.30 -1.96
C PHE A 34 -13.12 17.99 -3.39
N GLY A 35 -12.19 18.11 -4.33
CA GLY A 35 -12.36 17.62 -5.70
C GLY A 35 -12.05 16.13 -5.77
N ALA A 36 -12.78 15.39 -6.61
CA ALA A 36 -12.52 13.99 -6.89
C ALA A 36 -12.52 13.73 -8.41
N TYR A 37 -11.66 12.81 -8.85
CA TYR A 37 -11.39 12.51 -10.26
C TYR A 37 -11.45 11.02 -10.54
N ASN A 38 -11.90 10.63 -11.74
CA ASN A 38 -12.08 9.24 -12.14
C ASN A 38 -12.90 8.44 -11.12
N VAL A 39 -14.02 9.03 -10.69
CA VAL A 39 -14.90 8.42 -9.69
C VAL A 39 -15.85 7.47 -10.38
N ASP A 40 -15.99 6.26 -9.85
CA ASP A 40 -17.07 5.37 -10.26
C ASP A 40 -18.36 5.83 -9.60
N PHE A 41 -19.30 6.21 -10.44
CA PHE A 41 -20.55 6.89 -10.12
C PHE A 41 -21.72 5.96 -10.45
N GLU A 42 -22.23 5.33 -9.41
CA GLU A 42 -23.32 4.37 -9.55
C GLU A 42 -24.66 5.12 -9.70
N MET A 43 -25.43 4.72 -10.71
CA MET A 43 -26.74 5.29 -10.98
C MET A 43 -27.80 4.65 -10.06
N THR A 44 -27.93 5.15 -8.84
CA THR A 44 -29.01 4.74 -7.92
C THR A 44 -30.34 5.41 -8.26
N ASP A 45 -31.44 4.89 -7.70
CA ASP A 45 -32.75 5.52 -7.82
C ASP A 45 -32.72 6.97 -7.29
N ASN A 46 -32.03 7.23 -6.19
CA ASN A 46 -31.92 8.58 -5.62
C ASN A 46 -31.24 9.57 -6.58
N ILE A 47 -30.14 9.16 -7.20
CA ILE A 47 -29.46 9.97 -8.21
C ILE A 47 -30.34 10.13 -9.44
N TRP A 48 -30.94 9.04 -9.93
CA TRP A 48 -31.80 9.05 -11.11
C TRP A 48 -32.91 10.08 -11.02
N HIS A 49 -33.63 10.15 -9.90
CA HIS A 49 -34.73 11.10 -9.72
C HIS A 49 -34.29 12.57 -9.72
N GLN A 50 -33.03 12.84 -9.37
CA GLN A 50 -32.47 14.19 -9.36
C GLN A 50 -31.98 14.65 -10.74
N LEU A 51 -31.80 13.73 -11.70
CA LEU A 51 -31.31 14.07 -13.03
C LEU A 51 -32.38 14.75 -13.91
N PRO A 52 -32.00 15.73 -14.75
CA PRO A 52 -32.91 16.32 -15.72
C PRO A 52 -33.30 15.33 -16.81
N GLU A 53 -34.53 15.44 -17.32
CA GLU A 53 -35.07 14.52 -18.34
C GLU A 53 -34.26 14.48 -19.64
N GLU A 54 -33.67 15.60 -20.05
CA GLU A 54 -32.76 15.64 -21.21
C GLU A 54 -31.54 14.73 -21.00
N TYR A 55 -31.03 14.66 -19.76
CA TYR A 55 -29.87 13.87 -19.41
C TYR A 55 -30.20 12.38 -19.30
N LYS A 56 -31.34 12.03 -18.67
CA LYS A 56 -31.86 10.64 -18.64
C LYS A 56 -32.00 10.06 -20.05
N LYS A 57 -32.51 10.85 -21.01
CA LYS A 57 -32.61 10.46 -22.42
C LYS A 57 -31.25 10.19 -23.06
N LYS A 58 -30.21 10.96 -22.73
CA LYS A 58 -28.84 10.74 -23.21
C LYS A 58 -28.26 9.43 -22.66
N ILE A 59 -28.44 9.14 -21.37
CA ILE A 59 -28.03 7.86 -20.77
C ILE A 59 -28.66 6.68 -21.50
N TYR A 60 -29.99 6.69 -21.69
CA TYR A 60 -30.69 5.62 -22.40
C TYR A 60 -30.24 5.44 -23.85
N LYS A 61 -29.93 6.54 -24.56
CA LYS A 61 -29.56 6.50 -25.97
C LYS A 61 -28.15 5.95 -26.20
N TYR A 62 -27.21 6.26 -25.33
CA TYR A 62 -25.78 6.00 -25.55
C TYR A 62 -25.18 4.95 -24.60
N ASN A 63 -25.98 4.35 -23.70
CA ASN A 63 -25.53 3.38 -22.71
C ASN A 63 -24.27 3.86 -21.96
N LEU A 64 -24.26 5.14 -21.58
CA LEU A 64 -23.10 5.82 -21.01
C LEU A 64 -22.64 5.11 -19.72
N LYS A 65 -21.35 4.76 -19.64
CA LYS A 65 -20.78 4.16 -18.43
C LYS A 65 -20.71 5.16 -17.27
N LYS A 66 -20.66 4.57 -16.09
CA LYS A 66 -20.69 5.11 -14.72
C LYS A 66 -19.51 5.98 -14.30
N MET A 67 -18.56 6.33 -15.16
CA MET A 67 -17.35 7.03 -14.72
C MET A 67 -17.47 8.54 -14.89
N ILE A 68 -17.33 9.29 -13.79
CA ILE A 68 -17.26 10.75 -13.79
C ILE A 68 -15.80 11.20 -13.81
N LYS A 69 -15.44 12.06 -14.77
CA LYS A 69 -14.09 12.63 -14.88
C LYS A 69 -13.71 13.47 -13.68
N SER A 70 -14.60 14.37 -13.27
CA SER A 70 -14.37 15.28 -12.16
C SER A 70 -15.66 15.61 -11.43
N MET A 71 -15.59 15.74 -10.11
CA MET A 71 -16.69 16.23 -9.27
C MET A 71 -16.16 17.00 -8.08
N LEU A 72 -16.99 17.91 -7.55
CA LEU A 72 -16.74 18.59 -6.28
C LEU A 72 -17.64 17.98 -5.21
N ILE A 73 -17.04 17.42 -4.17
CA ILE A 73 -17.76 16.80 -3.06
C ILE A 73 -17.79 17.78 -1.89
N THR A 74 -18.97 17.92 -1.28
CA THR A 74 -19.21 18.74 -0.09
C THR A 74 -19.91 17.91 0.97
N VAL A 75 -19.33 17.84 2.17
CA VAL A 75 -19.93 17.23 3.36
C VAL A 75 -20.23 18.32 4.37
N THR A 76 -21.49 18.41 4.82
CA THR A 76 -21.93 19.44 5.77
C THR A 76 -22.13 18.90 7.19
N ASP A 77 -22.06 19.80 8.17
CA ASP A 77 -22.17 19.52 9.61
C ASP A 77 -21.24 18.37 10.06
N ILE A 78 -19.97 18.46 9.64
CA ILE A 78 -18.91 17.58 10.16
C ILE A 78 -18.68 17.89 11.65
N THR A 79 -18.46 16.82 12.42
CA THR A 79 -18.30 16.85 13.88
C THR A 79 -16.88 16.49 14.30
N ALA A 80 -16.22 15.61 13.53
CA ALA A 80 -14.82 15.25 13.71
C ALA A 80 -14.21 14.79 12.38
N TYR A 81 -12.90 14.94 12.21
CA TYR A 81 -12.16 14.41 11.05
C TYR A 81 -10.72 14.02 11.39
N SER A 82 -10.08 13.21 10.54
CA SER A 82 -8.65 12.90 10.55
C SER A 82 -8.18 12.58 9.14
N PHE A 83 -6.98 13.02 8.79
CA PHE A 83 -6.36 12.74 7.50
C PHE A 83 -4.98 12.13 7.69
N GLY A 84 -4.67 11.09 6.92
CA GLY A 84 -3.36 10.45 6.89
C GLY A 84 -2.82 10.33 5.47
N PHE A 85 -1.50 10.42 5.32
CA PHE A 85 -0.80 10.20 4.06
C PHE A 85 0.13 8.99 4.18
N GLY A 86 0.18 8.17 3.12
CA GLY A 86 0.95 6.94 3.09
C GLY A 86 0.22 5.81 3.83
N TYR A 87 -0.12 4.75 3.10
CA TYR A 87 -0.88 3.63 3.63
C TYR A 87 -0.04 2.82 4.64
N ASN A 88 -0.04 3.23 5.90
CA ASN A 88 0.51 2.46 7.03
C ASN A 88 -0.65 1.90 7.86
N ILE A 89 -0.99 0.63 7.62
CA ILE A 89 -2.04 -0.15 8.31
C ILE A 89 -1.82 -0.18 9.85
N LYS A 90 -0.61 0.16 10.32
CA LYS A 90 -0.25 0.24 11.75
C LYS A 90 -0.97 1.35 12.54
N LEU A 91 -1.71 2.24 11.89
CA LEU A 91 -2.46 3.33 12.56
C LEU A 91 -3.88 2.94 13.00
N LYS A 92 -4.32 1.69 12.80
CA LYS A 92 -5.64 1.23 13.29
C LYS A 92 -5.83 1.43 14.80
N ASP A 93 -4.75 1.42 15.57
CA ASP A 93 -4.84 1.46 17.04
C ASP A 93 -4.83 2.89 17.62
N SER A 94 -4.70 3.94 16.79
CA SER A 94 -4.83 5.34 17.26
C SER A 94 -5.16 6.33 16.14
N ILE A 95 -6.37 6.26 15.58
CA ILE A 95 -6.88 7.37 14.75
C ILE A 95 -7.13 8.56 15.69
N THR A 96 -6.24 9.55 15.66
CA THR A 96 -6.44 10.81 16.37
C THR A 96 -7.30 11.72 15.50
N MET A 97 -8.51 12.03 15.97
CA MET A 97 -9.47 12.88 15.27
C MET A 97 -9.43 14.29 15.84
N GLU A 98 -9.46 15.30 14.97
CA GLU A 98 -9.65 16.68 15.37
C GLU A 98 -11.16 16.94 15.53
N GLU A 99 -11.58 17.27 16.75
CA GLU A 99 -12.96 17.60 17.07
C GLU A 99 -13.28 19.03 16.61
N ILE A 100 -14.25 19.16 15.69
CA ILE A 100 -14.74 20.48 15.26
C ILE A 100 -15.92 20.93 16.13
N SER A 101 -16.68 19.98 16.70
CA SER A 101 -17.88 20.32 17.48
C SER A 101 -18.16 19.34 18.61
N LYS A 102 -18.72 19.89 19.71
CA LYS A 102 -19.22 19.17 20.90
C LYS A 102 -20.22 18.04 20.63
N ASN A 103 -20.70 17.92 19.39
CA ASN A 103 -21.63 16.87 18.97
C ASN A 103 -20.92 15.61 18.43
N PHE A 104 -19.60 15.50 18.62
CA PHE A 104 -18.88 14.25 18.39
C PHE A 104 -19.46 13.15 19.30
N ASP A 105 -19.57 11.94 18.77
CA ASP A 105 -20.17 10.80 19.47
C ASP A 105 -19.43 9.54 19.06
N GLU A 106 -18.64 8.99 19.98
CA GLU A 106 -17.84 7.78 19.77
C GLU A 106 -18.66 6.56 19.34
N ASN A 107 -19.97 6.56 19.61
CA ASN A 107 -20.86 5.46 19.24
C ASN A 107 -21.45 5.62 17.82
N LYS A 108 -21.22 6.76 17.15
CA LYS A 108 -21.67 6.97 15.78
C LYS A 108 -20.66 6.44 14.76
N LYS A 109 -21.17 6.06 13.60
CA LYS A 109 -20.35 5.57 12.48
C LYS A 109 -19.35 6.65 12.06
N ILE A 110 -18.07 6.28 12.04
CA ILE A 110 -17.01 7.04 11.37
C ILE A 110 -16.99 6.63 9.90
N ASN A 111 -17.07 7.60 9.01
CA ASN A 111 -16.97 7.42 7.57
C ASN A 111 -15.50 7.46 7.16
N PHE A 112 -15.18 6.78 6.07
CA PHE A 112 -13.81 6.60 5.64
C PHE A 112 -13.67 6.61 4.11
N LEU A 113 -12.64 7.29 3.61
CA LEU A 113 -12.28 7.34 2.19
C LEU A 113 -10.79 7.04 2.01
N THR A 114 -10.42 6.29 0.96
CA THR A 114 -9.02 5.99 0.60
C THR A 114 -8.62 6.40 -0.82
N PRO A 115 -8.83 7.65 -1.23
CA PRO A 115 -8.44 8.06 -2.57
C PRO A 115 -6.91 8.18 -2.69
N GLY A 116 -6.42 8.15 -3.92
CA GLY A 116 -5.13 8.77 -4.23
C GLY A 116 -5.23 10.28 -3.99
N CYS A 117 -4.16 10.92 -3.52
CA CYS A 117 -4.13 12.37 -3.33
C CYS A 117 -3.16 13.00 -4.31
N ASP A 118 -3.60 14.01 -5.06
CA ASP A 118 -2.79 14.70 -6.08
C ASP A 118 -1.53 15.34 -5.50
N PHE A 119 -1.59 15.74 -4.23
CA PHE A 119 -0.46 16.31 -3.49
C PHE A 119 -0.52 15.82 -2.04
N PRO A 120 0.48 15.06 -1.54
CA PRO A 120 1.84 14.89 -2.05
C PRO A 120 2.02 13.73 -3.05
N ASN A 121 1.02 13.38 -3.86
CA ASN A 121 1.03 12.19 -4.74
C ASN A 121 1.21 10.89 -3.93
N SER A 122 0.30 10.65 -3.00
CA SER A 122 0.30 9.47 -2.13
C SER A 122 -1.12 8.97 -1.89
N SER A 123 -1.26 7.73 -1.42
CA SER A 123 -2.53 7.29 -0.83
C SER A 123 -2.89 8.20 0.34
N MET A 124 -4.15 8.62 0.41
CA MET A 124 -4.70 9.40 1.51
C MET A 124 -5.83 8.62 2.17
N SER A 125 -5.87 8.67 3.48
CA SER A 125 -6.94 8.09 4.30
C SER A 125 -7.67 9.22 5.00
N VAL A 126 -8.96 9.37 4.75
CA VAL A 126 -9.81 10.42 5.31
C VAL A 126 -10.86 9.79 6.19
N TYR A 127 -10.82 10.05 7.50
CA TYR A 127 -11.83 9.62 8.46
C TYR A 127 -12.66 10.83 8.90
N PHE A 128 -13.97 10.70 9.00
CA PHE A 128 -14.83 11.80 9.47
C PHE A 128 -16.19 11.33 9.99
N GLN A 129 -16.75 12.10 10.91
CA GLN A 129 -18.13 11.96 11.39
C GLN A 129 -18.92 13.22 11.01
N TYR A 130 -20.13 13.06 10.49
CA TYR A 130 -21.00 14.18 10.11
C TYR A 130 -22.45 13.91 10.49
N LEU A 131 -23.24 14.98 10.65
CA LEU A 131 -24.69 14.93 10.91
C LEU A 131 -25.51 15.57 9.79
N GLY A 132 -24.84 16.22 8.84
CA GLY A 132 -25.47 16.92 7.73
C GLY A 132 -25.62 16.02 6.50
N GLU A 133 -25.43 16.63 5.34
CA GLU A 133 -25.71 16.05 4.04
C GLU A 133 -24.44 16.01 3.19
N VAL A 134 -24.40 15.07 2.25
CA VAL A 134 -23.34 14.97 1.25
C VAL A 134 -23.89 15.41 -0.09
N TYR A 135 -23.11 16.25 -0.77
CA TYR A 135 -23.41 16.74 -2.11
C TYR A 135 -22.25 16.46 -3.05
N ALA A 136 -22.56 15.99 -4.26
CA ALA A 136 -21.65 15.91 -5.38
C ALA A 136 -22.10 16.88 -6.48
N GLU A 137 -21.27 17.87 -6.77
CA GLU A 137 -21.46 18.75 -7.92
C GLU A 137 -20.69 18.21 -9.12
N VAL A 138 -21.40 17.95 -10.20
CA VAL A 138 -20.88 17.26 -11.39
C VAL A 138 -21.18 18.07 -12.65
N GLU A 139 -20.20 18.16 -13.54
CA GLU A 139 -20.42 18.62 -14.90
C GLU A 139 -20.88 17.44 -15.77
N LEU A 140 -22.19 17.35 -16.03
CA LEU A 140 -22.78 16.21 -16.75
C LEU A 140 -22.31 16.07 -18.20
N ASP A 141 -21.73 17.12 -18.80
CA ASP A 141 -21.20 17.07 -20.17
C ASP A 141 -19.79 16.43 -20.22
N GLU A 142 -19.16 16.21 -19.06
CA GLU A 142 -17.86 15.52 -18.95
C GLU A 142 -17.99 14.00 -18.75
N LEU A 143 -19.22 13.47 -18.67
CA LEU A 143 -19.47 12.03 -18.57
C LEU A 143 -18.98 11.31 -19.84
N VAL A 144 -18.08 10.35 -19.65
CA VAL A 144 -17.40 9.67 -20.76
C VAL A 144 -18.36 8.68 -21.43
N ALA A 145 -18.73 8.98 -22.67
CA ALA A 145 -19.31 7.99 -23.57
C ALA A 145 -18.20 7.03 -24.02
N ILE A 146 -18.08 5.88 -23.35
CA ILE A 146 -17.16 4.84 -23.81
C ILE A 146 -17.78 4.23 -25.07
N SER A 147 -17.31 4.64 -26.24
CA SER A 147 -17.62 3.97 -27.50
C SER A 147 -16.77 2.69 -27.63
N ASP A 148 -17.25 1.74 -28.44
CA ASP A 148 -16.65 0.42 -28.62
C ASP A 148 -15.20 0.42 -29.19
N GLU A 149 -14.69 1.56 -29.66
CA GLU A 149 -13.29 1.67 -30.12
C GLU A 149 -12.30 1.90 -28.96
N GLU A 150 -12.68 2.66 -27.92
CA GLU A 150 -11.91 2.80 -26.68
C GLU A 150 -11.97 1.55 -25.80
N ASN A 151 -12.96 0.67 -26.03
CA ASN A 151 -12.97 -0.68 -25.52
C ASN A 151 -11.67 -1.41 -25.91
N SER A 152 -11.06 -1.20 -27.07
CA SER A 152 -9.77 -1.85 -27.39
C SER A 152 -8.62 -1.42 -26.46
N PHE A 153 -8.60 -0.14 -26.06
CA PHE A 153 -7.61 0.41 -25.15
C PHE A 153 -7.88 -0.01 -23.70
N GLN A 154 -9.13 0.06 -23.23
CA GLN A 154 -9.52 -0.43 -21.90
C GLN A 154 -9.45 -1.97 -21.78
N TYR A 155 -9.87 -2.77 -22.74
CA TYR A 155 -9.65 -4.23 -22.73
C TYR A 155 -8.16 -4.61 -22.83
N SER A 156 -7.27 -3.72 -23.25
CA SER A 156 -5.81 -3.95 -23.20
C SER A 156 -5.18 -3.58 -21.84
N ILE A 157 -5.76 -2.62 -21.12
CA ILE A 157 -5.24 -2.11 -19.84
C ILE A 157 -5.96 -2.73 -18.65
N MET A 158 -7.26 -2.98 -18.71
CA MET A 158 -8.06 -3.55 -17.62
C MET A 158 -7.62 -4.96 -17.24
N PRO A 159 -7.22 -5.86 -18.17
CA PRO A 159 -6.55 -7.10 -17.80
C PRO A 159 -5.17 -6.87 -17.18
N LYS A 160 -4.40 -5.87 -17.61
CA LYS A 160 -3.09 -5.53 -17.01
C LYS A 160 -3.24 -4.91 -15.61
N LEU A 161 -4.28 -4.11 -15.38
CA LEU A 161 -4.65 -3.54 -14.09
C LEU A 161 -5.29 -4.59 -13.18
N MET A 162 -6.10 -5.50 -13.72
CA MET A 162 -6.68 -6.63 -13.01
C MET A 162 -5.61 -7.67 -12.68
N GLU A 163 -4.60 -7.85 -13.54
CA GLU A 163 -3.41 -8.65 -13.28
C GLU A 163 -2.51 -7.97 -12.24
N ALA A 164 -2.31 -6.66 -12.31
CA ALA A 164 -1.61 -5.89 -11.28
C ALA A 164 -2.36 -5.83 -9.93
N SER A 165 -3.69 -5.77 -9.95
CA SER A 165 -4.58 -5.80 -8.78
C SER A 165 -4.65 -7.20 -8.18
N ASN A 166 -4.75 -8.26 -9.01
CA ASN A 166 -4.63 -9.64 -8.56
C ASN A 166 -3.21 -9.96 -8.07
N TYR A 167 -2.17 -9.35 -8.63
CA TYR A 167 -0.80 -9.39 -8.11
C TYR A 167 -0.70 -8.69 -6.75
N ARG A 168 -1.39 -7.56 -6.55
CA ARG A 168 -1.51 -6.87 -5.24
C ARG A 168 -2.32 -7.67 -4.23
N LYS A 169 -3.47 -8.25 -4.58
CA LYS A 169 -4.27 -9.16 -3.74
C LYS A 169 -3.51 -10.46 -3.41
N ARG A 170 -2.70 -10.98 -4.34
CA ARG A 170 -1.74 -12.08 -4.06
C ARG A 170 -0.61 -11.63 -3.15
N ARG A 171 -0.17 -10.36 -3.20
CA ARG A 171 0.74 -9.76 -2.21
C ARG A 171 0.09 -9.57 -0.84
N GLU A 172 -1.18 -9.16 -0.78
CA GLU A 172 -1.97 -9.08 0.46
C GLU A 172 -2.20 -10.47 1.06
N ASN A 173 -2.42 -11.52 0.25
CA ASN A 173 -2.40 -12.91 0.75
C ASN A 173 -0.99 -13.40 1.11
N ASN A 174 0.07 -12.78 0.59
CA ASN A 174 1.44 -13.00 1.05
C ASN A 174 1.80 -12.14 2.28
N THR A 175 0.89 -11.32 2.85
CA THR A 175 1.18 -10.57 4.09
C THR A 175 1.50 -11.53 5.23
N GLY A 176 0.80 -12.67 5.31
CA GLY A 176 1.16 -13.75 6.25
C GLY A 176 2.53 -14.39 5.96
N LYS A 177 3.00 -14.38 4.70
CA LYS A 177 4.38 -14.80 4.36
C LYS A 177 5.40 -13.72 4.68
N LEU A 178 5.07 -12.43 4.52
CA LEU A 178 5.95 -11.31 4.85
C LEU A 178 6.07 -11.13 6.36
N GLU A 179 4.99 -11.31 7.13
CA GLU A 179 5.03 -11.41 8.58
C GLU A 179 5.86 -12.61 9.04
N LYS A 180 5.70 -13.76 8.37
CA LYS A 180 6.54 -14.94 8.64
C LYS A 180 8.01 -14.66 8.35
N ILE A 181 8.34 -14.06 7.20
CA ILE A 181 9.71 -13.64 6.84
C ILE A 181 10.23 -12.62 7.85
N TYR A 182 9.44 -11.62 8.23
CA TYR A 182 9.82 -10.61 9.22
C TYR A 182 10.09 -11.24 10.60
N ASN A 183 9.24 -12.17 11.04
CA ASN A 183 9.42 -12.88 12.31
C ASN A 183 10.63 -13.83 12.26
N GLU A 184 10.88 -14.50 11.14
CA GLU A 184 12.09 -15.30 10.89
C GLU A 184 13.34 -14.42 10.92
N GLN A 185 13.31 -13.26 10.25
CA GLN A 185 14.38 -12.26 10.27
C GLN A 185 14.62 -11.69 11.67
N LEU A 186 13.56 -11.40 12.44
CA LEU A 186 13.65 -10.91 13.82
C LEU A 186 14.27 -11.98 14.73
N THR A 187 13.91 -13.25 14.52
CA THR A 187 14.48 -14.38 15.24
C THR A 187 15.98 -14.51 14.95
N VAL A 188 16.38 -14.46 13.68
CA VAL A 188 17.80 -14.49 13.28
C VAL A 188 18.55 -13.30 13.85
N LYS A 189 17.98 -12.09 13.81
CA LYS A 189 18.60 -10.88 14.38
C LYS A 189 18.84 -11.00 15.89
N ASN A 190 17.90 -11.60 16.62
CA ASN A 190 18.06 -11.87 18.05
C ASN A 190 19.16 -12.89 18.33
N ILE A 191 19.34 -13.90 17.47
CA ILE A 191 20.43 -14.87 17.56
C ILE A 191 21.78 -14.20 17.25
N VAL A 192 21.84 -13.33 16.23
CA VAL A 192 23.06 -12.61 15.84
C VAL A 192 23.61 -11.75 16.99
N ASN A 193 22.73 -11.22 17.85
CA ASN A 193 23.09 -10.43 19.02
C ASN A 193 23.64 -11.26 20.20
N LYS A 194 23.58 -12.60 20.15
CA LYS A 194 24.16 -13.46 21.20
C LYS A 194 25.67 -13.60 21.04
N ASN A 195 26.34 -14.00 22.12
CA ASN A 195 27.74 -14.40 22.06
C ASN A 195 27.89 -15.60 21.13
N ILE A 196 28.85 -15.52 20.20
CA ILE A 196 29.01 -16.54 19.15
C ILE A 196 29.40 -17.91 19.71
N ASP A 197 30.08 -17.93 20.86
CA ASP A 197 30.52 -19.16 21.52
C ASP A 197 29.35 -19.93 22.18
N GLU A 198 28.24 -19.25 22.45
CA GLU A 198 27.03 -19.82 23.05
C GLU A 198 26.03 -20.33 22.00
N LEU A 199 26.32 -20.15 20.70
CA LEU A 199 25.42 -20.56 19.63
C LEU A 199 25.38 -22.09 19.48
N SER A 200 24.16 -22.62 19.44
CA SER A 200 23.90 -24.03 19.13
C SER A 200 24.04 -24.35 17.64
N LYS A 201 24.16 -25.64 17.31
CA LYS A 201 24.22 -26.14 15.92
C LYS A 201 23.05 -25.66 15.06
N GLU A 202 21.84 -25.64 15.64
CA GLU A 202 20.61 -25.20 14.98
C GLU A 202 20.56 -23.69 14.75
N GLU A 203 21.05 -22.91 15.72
CA GLU A 203 21.13 -21.46 15.60
C GLU A 203 22.15 -21.04 14.53
N VAL A 204 23.31 -21.70 14.47
CA VAL A 204 24.31 -21.47 13.43
C VAL A 204 23.76 -21.81 12.05
N GLN A 205 23.03 -22.94 11.90
CA GLN A 205 22.38 -23.28 10.64
C GLN A 205 21.36 -22.22 10.22
N LYS A 206 20.51 -21.74 11.15
CA LYS A 206 19.51 -20.69 10.87
C LYS A 206 20.15 -19.36 10.45
N ILE A 207 21.27 -18.99 11.07
CA ILE A 207 22.03 -17.79 10.69
C ILE A 207 22.60 -17.96 9.28
N LEU A 208 23.19 -19.11 8.97
CA LEU A 208 23.76 -19.40 7.65
C LEU A 208 22.69 -19.40 6.56
N ASP A 209 21.53 -20.01 6.80
CA ASP A 209 20.41 -20.02 5.85
C ASP A 209 19.84 -18.61 5.59
N ASN A 210 20.11 -17.65 6.48
CA ASN A 210 19.71 -16.25 6.39
C ASN A 210 20.90 -15.28 6.36
N PHE A 211 22.06 -15.71 5.83
CA PHE A 211 23.32 -14.97 5.89
C PHE A 211 23.24 -13.55 5.28
N LEU A 212 22.29 -13.32 4.36
CA LEU A 212 22.04 -12.01 3.75
C LEU A 212 21.58 -10.93 4.75
N LEU A 213 21.19 -11.32 5.97
CA LEU A 213 20.88 -10.40 7.06
C LEU A 213 22.13 -9.94 7.84
N ILE A 214 23.30 -10.50 7.53
CA ILE A 214 24.58 -10.14 8.15
C ILE A 214 25.24 -9.06 7.30
N ASP A 215 25.25 -7.84 7.83
CA ASP A 215 25.89 -6.70 7.18
C ASP A 215 27.41 -6.59 7.51
N ASP A 216 27.92 -7.43 8.41
CA ASP A 216 29.33 -7.44 8.85
C ASP A 216 30.08 -8.70 8.38
N LEU A 217 31.02 -8.51 7.46
CA LEU A 217 31.89 -9.58 6.93
C LEU A 217 32.70 -10.29 8.03
N LYS A 218 33.18 -9.57 9.05
CA LYS A 218 33.93 -10.15 10.18
C LYS A 218 33.05 -11.12 10.96
N TYR A 219 31.78 -10.76 11.14
CA TYR A 219 30.83 -11.61 11.83
C TYR A 219 30.52 -12.88 11.03
N LEU A 220 30.33 -12.77 9.71
CA LEU A 220 30.10 -13.92 8.83
C LEU A 220 31.27 -14.93 8.88
N VAL A 221 32.52 -14.46 8.88
CA VAL A 221 33.70 -15.35 9.06
C VAL A 221 33.59 -16.17 10.34
N LYS A 222 33.27 -15.50 11.45
CA LYS A 222 33.18 -16.17 12.75
C LYS A 222 32.07 -17.22 12.76
N VAL A 223 30.91 -16.94 12.13
CA VAL A 223 29.81 -17.91 12.02
C VAL A 223 30.22 -19.13 11.19
N ILE A 224 30.93 -18.95 10.07
CA ILE A 224 31.38 -20.08 9.23
C ILE A 224 32.45 -20.91 9.96
N LYS A 225 33.35 -20.28 10.73
CA LYS A 225 34.29 -21.02 11.58
C LYS A 225 33.54 -21.82 12.66
N LYS A 226 32.55 -21.21 13.31
CA LYS A 226 31.70 -21.89 14.30
C LYS A 226 30.91 -23.05 13.70
N SER A 227 30.48 -22.91 12.45
CA SER A 227 29.77 -23.97 11.73
C SER A 227 30.68 -25.18 11.48
N LYS A 228 31.98 -24.96 11.21
CA LYS A 228 32.96 -26.06 11.13
C LYS A 228 33.14 -26.75 12.49
N GLU A 229 33.26 -25.99 13.58
CA GLU A 229 33.37 -26.54 14.95
C GLU A 229 32.16 -27.42 15.33
N LEU A 230 30.96 -27.02 14.93
CA LEU A 230 29.70 -27.71 15.24
C LEU A 230 29.30 -28.77 14.19
N GLU A 231 30.18 -29.06 13.22
CA GLU A 231 29.95 -29.99 12.11
C GLU A 231 28.63 -29.70 11.35
N VAL A 232 28.35 -28.42 11.13
CA VAL A 232 27.22 -27.95 10.33
C VAL A 232 27.55 -28.09 8.85
N ILE A 233 26.74 -28.87 8.13
CA ILE A 233 26.95 -29.10 6.69
C ILE A 233 26.38 -27.92 5.91
N ILE A 234 27.25 -27.10 5.35
CA ILE A 234 26.86 -26.03 4.42
C ILE A 234 26.56 -26.65 3.06
N SER A 235 25.33 -26.54 2.60
CA SER A 235 24.93 -27.06 1.28
C SER A 235 25.67 -26.35 0.14
N ASP A 236 25.91 -27.03 -0.98
CA ASP A 236 26.57 -26.44 -2.13
C ASP A 236 25.78 -25.26 -2.73
N LYS A 237 24.45 -25.30 -2.61
CA LYS A 237 23.58 -24.17 -2.97
C LYS A 237 23.94 -22.93 -2.15
N LEU A 238 24.00 -23.07 -0.82
CA LEU A 238 24.32 -21.97 0.08
C LEU A 238 25.75 -21.45 -0.13
N LYS A 239 26.72 -22.35 -0.37
CA LYS A 239 28.09 -21.96 -0.75
C LYS A 239 28.12 -21.09 -2.01
N ASN A 240 27.32 -21.44 -3.02
CA ASN A 240 27.26 -20.68 -4.26
C ASN A 240 26.63 -19.30 -4.05
N GLU A 241 25.56 -19.21 -3.25
CA GLU A 241 24.92 -17.93 -2.90
C GLU A 241 25.87 -17.00 -2.14
N ILE A 242 26.63 -17.52 -1.16
CA ILE A 242 27.65 -16.73 -0.44
C ILE A 242 28.76 -16.26 -1.40
N LYS A 243 29.22 -17.12 -2.32
CA LYS A 243 30.23 -16.75 -3.34
C LYS A 243 29.72 -15.64 -4.28
N HIS A 244 28.46 -15.67 -4.67
CA HIS A 244 27.85 -14.62 -5.49
C HIS A 244 27.78 -13.29 -4.74
N TRP A 245 27.28 -13.31 -3.50
CA TRP A 245 27.20 -12.11 -2.65
C TRP A 245 28.59 -11.49 -2.38
N LEU A 246 29.61 -12.32 -2.18
CA LEU A 246 30.99 -11.85 -2.02
C LEU A 246 31.51 -11.12 -3.25
N ARG A 247 31.16 -11.55 -4.47
CA ARG A 247 31.53 -10.82 -5.71
C ARG A 247 30.88 -9.44 -5.79
N ASP A 248 29.63 -9.33 -5.36
CA ASP A 248 28.91 -8.04 -5.37
C ASP A 248 29.46 -7.07 -4.33
N ILE A 249 29.90 -7.59 -3.17
CA ILE A 249 30.55 -6.79 -2.12
C ILE A 249 31.97 -6.40 -2.47
N GLN A 250 32.69 -7.18 -3.28
CA GLN A 250 34.04 -6.83 -3.75
C GLN A 250 34.10 -5.44 -4.41
N ILE A 251 33.02 -5.01 -5.07
CA ILE A 251 32.88 -3.68 -5.68
C ILE A 251 32.80 -2.55 -4.63
N LYS A 252 32.38 -2.88 -3.40
CA LYS A 252 32.17 -1.96 -2.27
C LYS A 252 33.29 -1.99 -1.23
N ILE A 253 34.28 -2.88 -1.36
CA ILE A 253 35.45 -2.95 -0.49
C ILE A 253 36.26 -1.66 -0.64
N LYS A 254 36.55 -0.98 0.48
CA LYS A 254 37.24 0.32 0.51
C LYS A 254 38.52 0.31 1.35
N THR A 255 38.80 -0.77 2.08
CA THR A 255 39.93 -0.87 3.01
C THR A 255 40.72 -2.16 2.83
N GLU A 256 42.02 -2.14 3.16
CA GLU A 256 42.88 -3.34 3.13
C GLU A 256 42.41 -4.44 4.10
N GLU A 257 41.72 -4.07 5.18
CA GLU A 257 41.22 -5.02 6.17
C GLU A 257 40.03 -5.82 5.63
N ASP A 258 39.10 -5.16 4.93
CA ASP A 258 37.99 -5.80 4.24
C ASP A 258 38.48 -6.76 3.14
N GLU A 259 39.57 -6.41 2.45
CA GLU A 259 40.16 -7.25 1.40
C GLU A 259 40.81 -8.52 1.99
N LYS A 260 41.46 -8.42 3.15
CA LYS A 260 41.97 -9.60 3.88
C LYS A 260 40.84 -10.54 4.30
N ILE A 261 39.76 -10.00 4.85
CA ILE A 261 38.58 -10.77 5.28
C ILE A 261 37.91 -11.44 4.08
N TYR A 262 37.83 -10.75 2.95
CA TYR A 262 37.31 -11.31 1.70
C TYR A 262 38.11 -12.52 1.22
N GLN A 263 39.46 -12.42 1.23
CA GLN A 263 40.30 -13.56 0.84
C GLN A 263 40.16 -14.74 1.81
N GLU A 264 40.08 -14.46 3.11
CA GLU A 264 39.87 -15.49 4.13
C GLU A 264 38.54 -16.24 3.92
N LEU A 265 37.44 -15.53 3.67
CA LEU A 265 36.14 -16.15 3.34
C LEU A 265 36.22 -17.02 2.09
N LYS A 266 36.95 -16.55 1.07
CA LYS A 266 37.10 -17.27 -0.20
C LYS A 266 37.90 -18.57 -0.04
N GLU A 267 38.91 -18.60 0.83
CA GLU A 267 39.64 -19.82 1.16
C GLU A 267 38.82 -20.79 2.00
N ILE A 268 38.16 -20.31 3.06
CA ILE A 268 37.31 -21.13 3.93
C ILE A 268 36.21 -21.85 3.13
N LEU A 269 35.62 -21.18 2.14
CA LEU A 269 34.60 -21.73 1.24
C LEU A 269 35.15 -22.65 0.15
N LYS A 270 36.47 -22.66 -0.11
CA LYS A 270 37.14 -23.63 -0.98
C LYS A 270 37.51 -24.90 -0.23
N GLU A 271 37.88 -24.81 1.04
CA GLU A 271 38.23 -25.96 1.90
C GLU A 271 37.05 -26.87 2.25
N GLN A 272 35.81 -26.42 2.06
CA GLN A 272 34.60 -27.26 2.24
C GLN A 272 34.23 -28.06 0.98
N LEU A 273 35.18 -28.31 0.06
CA LEU A 273 35.09 -29.27 -1.04
C LEU A 273 35.65 -30.62 -0.59
#